data_AF-A0A8I0JDV2-F1
#
_entry.id   AF-A0A8I0JDV2-F1
#
_cell.length_a   1.000
_cell.length_b   1.000
_cell.length_c   1.000
_cell.angle_alpha   90.00
_cell.angle_beta   90.00
_cell.angle_gamma   90.00
#
_symmetry.space_group_name_H-M   'P 1'
#
loop_
_entity.id
_entity.type
_entity.pdbx_description
1 polymer ?
#
loop_
_entity_poly.entity_id
_entity_poly.type
_entity_poly.pdbx_seq_one_letter_code
_entity_poly.pdbx_strand_id
1 'polypeptide(L)'
;MRVSTSAPRDTSDDTIGGRISLARDAVGFTVEQISAVADVTEETWTRWENDRAEPRANRLDVLARILQVNIAWLLNGQGRGPAEAR
;
A
#
# COMPACT_ATOMS: atom_id res chain seq x y z
N MET A 1 -6.98 7.40 -33.30
CA MET A 1 -7.57 6.89 -32.06
C MET A 1 -6.63 5.83 -31.50
N ARG A 2 -5.76 6.17 -30.54
CA ARG A 2 -4.88 5.17 -29.89
C ARG A 2 -5.53 4.80 -28.57
N VAL A 3 -6.07 3.59 -28.52
CA VAL A 3 -6.42 2.97 -27.24
C VAL A 3 -5.10 2.43 -26.70
N SER A 4 -4.39 3.25 -25.91
CA SER A 4 -3.27 2.77 -25.11
C SER A 4 -3.85 1.98 -23.95
N THR A 5 -4.24 0.73 -24.19
CA THR A 5 -4.51 -0.21 -23.12
C THR A 5 -3.17 -0.55 -22.49
N SER A 6 -2.83 0.17 -21.41
CA SER A 6 -1.84 -0.34 -20.45
C SER A 6 -2.37 -1.67 -19.98
N ALA A 7 -1.69 -2.77 -20.32
CA ALA A 7 -1.96 -4.05 -19.67
C ALA A 7 -1.95 -3.82 -18.14
N PRO A 8 -2.88 -4.41 -17.37
CA PRO A 8 -2.75 -4.38 -15.92
C PRO A 8 -1.40 -5.00 -15.59
N ARG A 9 -0.53 -4.23 -14.90
CA ARG A 9 0.70 -4.82 -14.37
C ARG A 9 0.24 -5.94 -13.45
N ASP A 10 0.79 -7.12 -13.67
CA ASP A 10 0.57 -8.24 -12.77
C ASP A 10 1.25 -7.89 -11.43
N THR A 11 0.51 -7.20 -10.54
CA THR A 11 0.97 -6.86 -9.19
C THR A 11 0.99 -8.10 -8.29
N SER A 12 0.75 -9.29 -8.86
CA SER A 12 0.68 -10.55 -8.14
C SER A 12 2.05 -11.03 -7.64
N ASP A 13 3.15 -10.48 -8.17
CA ASP A 13 4.52 -10.70 -7.69
C ASP A 13 5.00 -9.62 -6.69
N ASP A 14 4.21 -8.58 -6.42
CA ASP A 14 4.60 -7.54 -5.46
C ASP A 14 4.43 -8.07 -4.01
N THR A 15 5.40 -7.81 -3.14
CA THR A 15 5.29 -8.11 -1.71
C THR A 15 4.27 -7.17 -1.04
N ILE A 16 3.78 -7.55 0.14
CA ILE A 16 2.93 -6.64 0.93
C ILE A 16 3.69 -5.36 1.29
N GLY A 17 5.00 -5.43 1.57
CA GLY A 17 5.84 -4.26 1.82
C GLY A 17 5.93 -3.33 0.62
N GLY A 18 6.13 -3.90 -0.58
CA GLY A 18 6.11 -3.14 -1.83
C GLY A 18 4.80 -2.40 -2.05
N ARG A 19 3.66 -3.04 -1.77
CA ARG A 19 2.33 -2.40 -1.89
C ARG A 19 2.08 -1.32 -0.85
N ILE A 20 2.55 -1.49 0.39
CA ILE A 20 2.47 -0.45 1.44
C ILE A 20 3.26 0.78 0.99
N SER A 21 4.49 0.59 0.53
CA SER A 21 5.36 1.66 0.05
C SER A 21 4.74 2.42 -1.13
N LEU A 22 4.27 1.67 -2.15
CA LEU A 22 3.60 2.24 -3.32
C LEU A 22 2.36 3.05 -2.94
N ALA A 23 1.54 2.53 -2.02
CA ALA A 23 0.33 3.23 -1.61
C ALA A 23 0.63 4.47 -0.76
N ARG A 24 1.65 4.44 0.11
CA ARG A 24 2.11 5.60 0.87
C ARG A 24 2.55 6.74 -0.06
N ASP A 25 3.38 6.41 -1.05
CA ASP A 25 3.85 7.39 -2.04
C ASP A 25 2.68 7.99 -2.82
N ALA A 26 1.68 7.18 -3.18
CA ALA A 26 0.52 7.65 -3.93
C ALA A 26 -0.41 8.60 -3.14
N VAL A 27 -0.54 8.41 -1.81
CA VAL A 27 -1.27 9.35 -0.94
C VAL A 27 -0.42 10.55 -0.51
N GLY A 28 0.87 10.58 -0.86
CA GLY A 28 1.76 11.73 -0.66
C GLY A 28 2.28 11.90 0.77
N PHE A 29 2.23 10.85 1.60
CA PHE A 29 2.72 10.91 2.98
C PHE A 29 4.22 10.56 3.08
N THR A 30 4.94 11.28 3.93
CA THR A 30 6.26 10.85 4.41
C THR A 30 6.11 9.67 5.38
N VAL A 31 7.22 8.95 5.65
CA VAL A 31 7.25 7.87 6.66
C VAL A 31 6.89 8.39 8.05
N GLU A 32 7.36 9.58 8.42
CA GLU A 32 6.99 10.27 9.67
C GLU A 32 5.48 10.51 9.75
N GLN A 33 4.88 11.10 8.71
CA GLN A 33 3.45 11.42 8.71
C GLN A 33 2.57 10.17 8.78
N ILE A 34 2.87 9.16 7.95
CA ILE A 34 2.04 7.96 7.89
C ILE A 34 2.16 7.12 9.16
N SER A 35 3.34 7.05 9.78
CA SER A 35 3.56 6.29 11.00
C SER A 35 2.81 6.91 12.18
N ALA A 36 2.78 8.25 12.26
CA ALA A 36 1.97 8.98 13.23
C ALA A 36 0.46 8.69 13.05
N VAL A 37 -0.04 8.69 11.81
CA VAL A 37 -1.46 8.39 11.53
C VAL A 37 -1.81 6.92 11.80
N ALA A 38 -0.89 6.01 11.56
CA ALA A 38 -1.06 4.56 11.78
C ALA A 38 -0.79 4.11 13.22
N ASP A 39 -0.43 5.04 14.11
CA ASP A 39 -0.07 4.78 15.51
C ASP A 39 0.99 3.67 15.64
N VAL A 40 2.12 3.89 14.97
CA VAL A 40 3.35 3.07 15.05
C VAL A 40 4.59 3.95 15.00
N THR A 41 5.74 3.38 15.33
CA THR A 41 7.02 4.05 15.11
C THR A 41 7.41 4.08 13.63
N GLU A 42 8.18 5.07 13.19
CA GLU A 42 8.78 5.11 11.85
C GLU A 42 9.60 3.86 11.54
N GLU A 43 10.30 3.30 12.53
CA GLU A 43 11.05 2.05 12.41
C GLU A 43 10.13 0.87 12.08
N THR A 44 8.98 0.78 12.74
CA THR A 44 7.99 -0.27 12.49
C THR A 44 7.43 -0.15 11.07
N TRP A 45 7.07 1.07 10.67
CA TRP A 45 6.57 1.34 9.32
C TRP A 45 7.62 0.99 8.24
N THR A 46 8.86 1.46 8.43
CA THR A 46 9.97 1.19 7.52
C THR A 46 10.26 -0.32 7.41
N ARG A 47 10.15 -1.07 8.51
CA ARG A 47 10.28 -2.54 8.48
C ARG A 47 9.19 -3.19 7.65
N TRP A 48 7.96 -2.66 7.65
CA TRP A 48 6.90 -3.16 6.79
C TRP A 48 7.21 -2.91 5.31
N GLU A 49 7.62 -1.70 4.94
CA GLU A 49 7.95 -1.37 3.54
C GLU A 49 9.13 -2.15 2.98
N ASN A 50 10.07 -2.55 3.84
CA ASN A 50 11.29 -3.29 3.46
C ASN A 50 11.17 -4.81 3.68
N ASP A 51 9.96 -5.34 3.85
CA ASP A 51 9.70 -6.78 4.06
C ASP A 51 10.49 -7.40 5.23
N ARG A 52 10.80 -6.58 6.25
CA ARG A 52 11.49 -7.00 7.48
C ARG A 52 10.54 -7.38 8.61
N ALA A 53 9.28 -6.97 8.49
CA ALA A 53 8.18 -7.36 9.36
C ALA A 53 6.88 -7.23 8.57
N GLU A 54 5.82 -7.88 9.05
CA GLU A 54 4.49 -7.74 8.46
C GLU A 54 3.53 -7.01 9.42
N PRO A 55 2.59 -6.20 8.89
CA PRO A 55 1.50 -5.69 9.71
C PRO A 55 0.64 -6.83 10.24
N ARG A 56 0.21 -6.73 11.50
CA ARG A 56 -0.75 -7.69 12.05
C ARG A 56 -2.09 -7.59 11.32
N ALA A 57 -2.78 -8.73 11.19
CA ALA A 57 -4.06 -8.82 10.47
C ALA A 57 -5.09 -7.77 10.94
N ASN A 58 -5.18 -7.52 12.25
CA ASN A 58 -6.11 -6.56 12.83
C ASN A 58 -5.79 -5.07 12.51
N ARG A 59 -4.64 -4.78 11.88
CA ARG A 59 -4.28 -3.44 11.40
C ARG A 59 -4.56 -3.24 9.91
N LEU A 60 -4.76 -4.30 9.14
CA LEU A 60 -4.86 -4.21 7.67
C LEU A 60 -6.05 -3.37 7.20
N ASP A 61 -7.20 -3.46 7.87
CA ASP A 61 -8.38 -2.63 7.55
C ASP A 61 -8.09 -1.14 7.74
N VAL A 62 -7.38 -0.79 8.82
CA VAL A 62 -7.00 0.59 9.13
C VAL A 62 -5.98 1.10 8.11
N LEU A 63 -4.97 0.29 7.79
CA LEU A 63 -3.96 0.63 6.79
C LEU A 63 -4.59 0.85 5.41
N ALA A 64 -5.49 -0.03 4.97
CA ALA A 64 -6.19 0.11 3.69
C ALA A 64 -6.98 1.43 3.62
N ARG A 65 -7.63 1.84 4.71
CA ARG A 65 -8.34 3.13 4.80
C ARG A 65 -7.40 4.33 4.76
N ILE A 66 -6.30 4.31 5.51
CA ILE A 66 -5.32 5.41 5.50
C ILE A 66 -4.69 5.55 4.11
N LEU A 67 -4.33 4.42 3.50
CA LEU A 67 -3.67 4.34 2.19
C LEU A 67 -4.64 4.49 1.01
N GLN A 68 -5.94 4.63 1.26
CA GLN A 68 -6.99 4.80 0.25
C GLN A 68 -7.02 3.66 -0.80
N VAL A 69 -6.81 2.42 -0.36
CA VAL A 69 -6.82 1.21 -1.20
C VAL A 69 -7.83 0.19 -0.69
N ASN A 70 -8.16 -0.81 -1.51
CA ASN A 70 -8.89 -1.99 -1.07
C ASN A 70 -7.96 -2.89 -0.22
N ILE A 71 -8.49 -3.51 0.83
CA ILE A 71 -7.72 -4.46 1.64
C ILE A 71 -7.26 -5.70 0.84
N ALA A 72 -8.07 -6.17 -0.10
CA ALA A 72 -7.66 -7.23 -1.03
C ALA A 72 -6.46 -6.77 -1.85
N TRP A 73 -6.45 -5.51 -2.31
CA TRP A 73 -5.32 -4.97 -3.07
C TRP A 73 -4.07 -4.96 -2.22
N LEU A 74 -4.17 -4.52 -0.96
CA LEU A 74 -3.05 -4.54 -0.03
C LEU A 74 -2.50 -5.95 0.22
N LEU A 75 -3.37 -6.96 0.27
CA LEU A 75 -3.01 -8.35 0.57
C LEU A 75 -2.45 -9.13 -0.63
N ASN A 76 -2.99 -8.92 -1.83
CA ASN A 76 -2.69 -9.76 -3.00
C ASN A 76 -2.81 -9.02 -4.35
N GLY A 77 -2.83 -7.69 -4.33
CA GLY A 77 -2.91 -6.87 -5.53
C GLY A 77 -4.28 -6.85 -6.21
N GLN A 78 -5.32 -7.45 -5.63
CA GLN A 78 -6.65 -7.52 -6.25
C GLN A 78 -7.58 -6.37 -5.84
N GLY A 79 -8.24 -5.76 -6.83
CA GLY A 79 -9.19 -4.67 -6.60
C GLY A 79 -8.52 -3.29 -6.56
N ARG A 80 -9.23 -2.29 -6.00
CA ARG A 80 -8.84 -0.88 -6.13
C ARG A 80 -7.49 -0.58 -5.46
N GLY A 81 -6.47 -0.37 -6.30
CA GLY A 81 -5.16 0.12 -5.89
C GLY A 81 -5.00 1.64 -6.07
N PRO A 82 -3.81 2.19 -5.76
CA PRO A 82 -3.58 3.64 -5.80
C PRO A 82 -3.70 4.27 -7.19
N ALA A 83 -3.41 3.51 -8.26
CA ALA A 83 -3.55 3.98 -9.64
C ALA A 83 -5.03 4.19 -10.06
N GLU A 84 -5.96 3.50 -9.39
CA GLU A 84 -7.41 3.54 -9.64
C GLU A 84 -8.13 4.50 -8.67
N ALA A 85 -7.38 5.19 -7.80
CA ALA A 85 -7.93 6.13 -6.84
C ALA A 85 -8.23 7.54 -7.43
N ARG A 86 -7.81 7.79 -8.68
CA ARG A 86 -7.98 9.09 -9.38
C ARG A 86 -9.40 9.36 -9.85
#